data_AF-W9VDW9-F1
#
_entry.id   AF-W9VDW9-F1
#
_cell.length_a   1.000
_cell.length_b   1.000
_cell.length_c   1.000
_cell.angle_alpha   90.00
_cell.angle_beta   90.00
_cell.angle_gamma   90.00
#
_symmetry.space_group_name_H-M   'P 1'
#
loop_
_entity.id
_entity.type
_entity.pdbx_description
1 polymer ?
#
loop_
_entity_poly.entity_id
_entity_poly.type
_entity_poly.pdbx_seq_one_letter_code
_entity_poly.pdbx_strand_id
1 'polypeptide(L)'
;MPGQQGNFVVPEESPHEETRVDGIRVHSLVQSETGMSIHGPASAFHVPTSARSGPSFSSTIGDSPASATGTQPLSLDQIRQELFAFSALEFQKEYTYMVERKIDFDGLDWEVAHHLLELHWNHHHLGFMGTYRPAIMHSLATHGPHCNKLLLNALFYSASLQSSRPNMNDSASCVESYGARFFRRFQSLLATEIQTSTTTNIAALTFMGSACVSNGKQTIGWLFAGIAYRMIVDMGLHIDPNKLPISSLVPGKPQILPTSVDLEIQRRYIWGAYLLDRFQSLYFGRPPGLNMIKGLEPSLELLDTYEELELWKPYVDPLSAERVPDFLPQPSRAQSTRTALIGLATIASEIIERFYTPKVGELSIEDARAEVQLVQQQLSSWEETLPTTLRYEPGDEPVPPPIRFNLHTTFSLLHILLHRPFLREGHLEALSVDEALYRGRCVSAALRIYKLAKIYREVFTLRRATYLFSYAVFSAATIIPQHSVINLSSSECLEIVVFFWNALKELQNGANFGLRKPITIIKGMFERAGIDLNVLATMQKQGPHNVDNGTTDQMGHTTQRDQNLPSLAENWLDGLADEQYRDLYNEICAENIDWSVYVDDVGANENDELLYGLFRSGREGEFG
;
A
#
# COMPACT_ATOMS: atom_id res chain seq x y z
N MET A 1 -90.29 -8.86 -22.85
CA MET A 1 -89.99 -7.99 -21.69
C MET A 1 -88.83 -8.63 -20.93
N PRO A 2 -87.59 -8.15 -21.14
CA PRO A 2 -86.38 -8.65 -20.50
C PRO A 2 -86.07 -7.88 -19.19
N GLY A 3 -85.21 -8.46 -18.35
CA GLY A 3 -84.63 -7.81 -17.18
C GLY A 3 -83.28 -8.45 -16.86
N GLN A 4 -82.21 -7.73 -17.15
CA GLN A 4 -80.79 -8.09 -17.06
C GLN A 4 -80.30 -8.23 -15.61
N GLN A 5 -79.41 -9.19 -15.36
CA GLN A 5 -78.41 -9.13 -14.29
C GLN A 5 -77.03 -9.26 -14.94
N GLY A 6 -76.23 -8.20 -14.83
CA GLY A 6 -74.88 -8.13 -15.39
C GLY A 6 -73.85 -8.70 -14.43
N ASN A 7 -73.07 -9.67 -14.91
CA ASN A 7 -71.80 -10.06 -14.30
C ASN A 7 -70.70 -9.14 -14.84
N PHE A 8 -70.14 -8.32 -13.96
CA PHE A 8 -68.90 -7.58 -14.22
C PHE A 8 -67.72 -8.58 -14.18
N VAL A 9 -67.08 -8.78 -15.33
CA VAL A 9 -65.78 -9.43 -15.45
C VAL A 9 -64.72 -8.35 -15.31
N VAL A 10 -63.88 -8.46 -14.28
CA VAL A 10 -62.69 -7.63 -14.07
C VAL A 10 -61.65 -8.03 -15.14
N PRO A 11 -61.12 -7.11 -15.95
CA PRO A 11 -60.08 -7.43 -16.92
C PRO A 11 -58.76 -7.72 -16.20
N GLU A 12 -58.11 -8.83 -16.55
CA GLU A 12 -56.75 -9.17 -16.14
C GLU A 12 -55.78 -8.04 -16.51
N GLU A 13 -55.03 -7.55 -15.51
CA GLU A 13 -53.92 -6.62 -15.70
C GLU A 13 -52.83 -7.29 -16.56
N SER A 14 -52.55 -6.68 -17.71
CA SER A 14 -51.40 -6.97 -18.55
C SER A 14 -50.10 -6.89 -17.74
N PRO A 15 -49.15 -7.83 -17.90
CA PRO A 15 -47.87 -7.75 -17.21
C PRO A 15 -47.14 -6.51 -17.68
N HIS A 16 -46.85 -5.60 -16.74
CA HIS A 16 -45.95 -4.48 -16.99
C HIS A 16 -44.59 -5.04 -17.41
N GLU A 17 -44.26 -4.93 -18.70
CA GLU A 17 -42.89 -4.96 -19.18
C GLU A 17 -42.14 -3.84 -18.46
N GLU A 18 -41.36 -4.20 -17.44
CA GLU A 18 -40.29 -3.35 -16.94
C GLU A 18 -39.35 -3.07 -18.11
N THR A 19 -39.57 -1.93 -18.76
CA THR A 19 -38.65 -1.34 -19.72
C THR A 19 -37.39 -1.01 -18.92
N ARG A 20 -36.44 -1.96 -18.87
CA ARG A 20 -35.07 -1.69 -18.44
C ARG A 20 -34.56 -0.57 -19.33
N VAL A 21 -34.56 0.65 -18.79
CA VAL A 21 -33.87 1.77 -19.41
C VAL A 21 -32.41 1.33 -19.50
N ASP A 22 -31.91 1.13 -20.72
CA ASP A 22 -30.48 0.94 -20.97
C ASP A 22 -29.73 2.03 -20.19
N GLY A 23 -28.83 1.60 -19.30
CA GLY A 23 -28.24 2.48 -18.29
C GLY A 23 -27.75 3.79 -18.91
N ILE A 24 -28.30 4.92 -18.44
CA ILE A 24 -27.96 6.26 -18.93
C ILE A 24 -26.45 6.43 -18.79
N ARG A 25 -25.73 6.45 -19.92
CA ARG A 25 -24.28 6.58 -19.93
C ARG A 25 -23.89 8.04 -19.74
N VAL A 26 -23.60 8.43 -18.50
CA VAL A 26 -23.31 9.81 -18.10
C VAL A 26 -21.91 10.26 -18.52
N HIS A 27 -20.89 9.41 -18.40
CA HIS A 27 -19.51 9.76 -18.77
C HIS A 27 -19.18 9.32 -20.20
N SER A 28 -18.24 10.03 -20.83
CA SER A 28 -17.65 9.65 -22.12
C SER A 28 -16.13 9.57 -22.00
N LEU A 29 -15.55 8.51 -22.53
CA LEU A 29 -14.11 8.46 -22.81
C LEU A 29 -13.83 9.33 -24.03
N VAL A 30 -12.83 10.18 -23.93
CA VAL A 30 -12.47 11.16 -24.93
C VAL A 30 -11.03 10.93 -25.36
N GLN A 31 -10.86 10.64 -26.65
CA GLN A 31 -9.54 10.50 -27.25
C GLN A 31 -9.05 11.86 -27.76
N SER A 32 -7.86 12.26 -27.34
CA SER A 32 -7.14 13.47 -27.75
C SER A 32 -5.78 13.13 -28.35
N GLU A 33 -5.00 14.15 -28.74
CA GLU A 33 -3.62 13.96 -29.21
C GLU A 33 -2.67 13.51 -28.09
N THR A 34 -2.99 13.83 -26.84
CA THR A 34 -2.16 13.51 -25.66
C THR A 34 -2.56 12.19 -24.99
N GLY A 35 -3.67 11.58 -25.42
CA GLY A 35 -4.13 10.29 -24.90
C GLY A 35 -5.64 10.23 -24.67
N MET A 36 -6.05 9.25 -23.85
CA MET A 36 -7.43 9.03 -23.43
C MET A 36 -7.70 9.73 -22.11
N SER A 37 -8.81 10.47 -22.02
CA SER A 37 -9.29 11.07 -20.77
C SER A 37 -10.79 10.83 -20.57
N ILE A 38 -11.28 10.96 -19.34
CA ILE A 38 -12.70 10.84 -19.04
C ILE A 38 -13.36 12.18 -18.72
N HIS A 39 -14.52 12.42 -19.32
CA HIS A 39 -15.28 13.65 -19.12
C HIS A 39 -16.77 13.35 -18.91
N GLY A 40 -17.37 14.00 -17.91
CA GLY A 40 -18.81 13.99 -17.68
C GLY A 40 -19.53 15.08 -18.52
N PRO A 41 -20.87 15.10 -18.53
CA PRO A 41 -21.67 15.95 -19.42
C PRO A 41 -21.49 17.45 -19.19
N ALA A 42 -21.10 17.85 -17.97
CA ALA A 42 -20.83 19.24 -17.63
C ALA A 42 -19.46 19.73 -18.14
N SER A 43 -18.61 18.86 -18.67
CA SER A 43 -17.27 19.21 -19.13
C SER A 43 -17.32 19.89 -20.51
N ALA A 44 -16.50 20.93 -20.70
CA ALA A 44 -16.30 21.55 -22.01
C ALA A 44 -15.71 20.59 -23.06
N PHE A 45 -15.08 19.50 -22.62
CA PHE A 45 -14.51 18.45 -23.46
C PHE A 45 -15.50 17.30 -23.75
N HIS A 46 -16.73 17.36 -23.24
CA HIS A 46 -17.75 16.38 -23.55
C HIS A 46 -18.29 16.60 -24.96
N VAL A 47 -18.22 15.57 -25.81
CA VAL A 47 -18.81 15.62 -27.16
C VAL A 47 -20.29 15.28 -27.06
N PRO A 48 -21.22 16.21 -27.36
CA PRO A 48 -22.65 15.94 -27.29
C PRO A 48 -23.05 14.77 -28.17
N THR A 49 -23.99 13.94 -27.70
CA THR A 49 -24.48 12.77 -28.44
C THR A 49 -25.01 13.14 -29.84
N SER A 50 -25.56 14.34 -30.00
CA SER A 50 -26.03 14.89 -31.29
C SER A 50 -24.92 15.19 -32.30
N ALA A 51 -23.68 15.36 -31.85
CA ALA A 51 -22.50 15.61 -32.69
C ALA A 51 -21.70 14.33 -33.02
N ARG A 52 -22.16 13.15 -32.54
CA ARG A 52 -21.56 11.84 -32.85
C ARG A 52 -21.98 11.34 -34.24
N SER A 53 -21.78 12.14 -35.28
CA SER A 53 -21.99 11.73 -36.67
C SER A 53 -20.74 11.03 -37.22
N GLY A 54 -20.50 9.81 -36.75
CA GLY A 54 -19.54 8.83 -37.28
C GLY A 54 -20.10 7.42 -37.04
N PRO A 55 -19.73 6.38 -37.82
CA PRO A 55 -20.47 5.13 -37.86
C PRO A 55 -20.54 4.51 -36.46
N SER A 56 -21.74 4.52 -35.88
CA SER A 56 -22.05 3.78 -34.66
C SER A 56 -21.98 2.30 -35.00
N PHE A 57 -20.88 1.65 -34.65
CA PHE A 57 -20.87 0.19 -34.52
C PHE A 57 -21.72 -0.18 -33.30
N SER A 58 -23.03 -0.23 -33.55
CA SER A 58 -23.93 -1.07 -32.79
C SER A 58 -23.45 -2.51 -33.00
N SER A 59 -23.00 -3.17 -31.94
CA SER A 59 -22.73 -4.60 -31.92
C SER A 59 -24.06 -5.37 -32.00
N THR A 60 -24.71 -5.31 -33.15
CA THR A 60 -25.78 -6.23 -33.52
C THR A 60 -25.15 -7.37 -34.32
N ILE A 61 -25.08 -8.53 -33.69
CA ILE A 61 -24.74 -9.81 -34.34
C ILE A 61 -25.76 -10.02 -35.46
N GLY A 62 -25.29 -9.95 -36.71
CA GLY A 62 -26.11 -10.15 -37.91
C GLY A 62 -25.22 -10.53 -39.08
N ASP A 63 -25.39 -11.76 -39.56
CA ASP A 63 -24.64 -12.38 -40.64
C ASP A 63 -24.69 -11.57 -41.95
N SER A 64 -23.52 -11.14 -42.44
CA SER A 64 -23.23 -11.07 -43.88
C SER A 64 -21.72 -10.92 -44.14
N PRO A 65 -21.16 -11.61 -45.15
CA PRO A 65 -19.72 -11.68 -45.38
C PRO A 65 -19.28 -10.56 -46.32
N ALA A 66 -18.44 -9.64 -45.84
CA ALA A 66 -17.72 -8.73 -46.71
C ALA A 66 -16.31 -8.45 -46.15
N SER A 67 -15.34 -9.10 -46.80
CA SER A 67 -13.94 -8.73 -46.97
C SER A 67 -13.55 -7.30 -46.50
N ALA A 68 -13.11 -7.21 -45.25
CA ALA A 68 -12.08 -6.30 -44.80
C ALA A 68 -11.20 -7.10 -43.85
N THR A 69 -9.88 -6.98 -43.94
CA THR A 69 -8.93 -7.50 -42.96
C THR A 69 -9.12 -6.75 -41.63
N GLY A 70 -10.24 -7.02 -40.96
CA GLY A 70 -10.56 -6.59 -39.63
C GLY A 70 -10.16 -7.70 -38.69
N THR A 71 -9.05 -7.51 -37.97
CA THR A 71 -8.70 -8.37 -36.85
C THR A 71 -9.89 -8.36 -35.89
N GLN A 72 -10.58 -9.49 -35.74
CA GLN A 72 -11.62 -9.56 -34.71
C GLN A 72 -10.98 -9.23 -33.34
N PRO A 73 -11.71 -8.56 -32.42
CA PRO A 73 -11.23 -8.37 -31.07
C PRO A 73 -10.82 -9.72 -30.48
N LEU A 74 -9.61 -9.80 -29.91
CA LEU A 74 -9.15 -11.04 -29.28
C LEU A 74 -10.13 -11.45 -28.19
N SER A 75 -10.42 -12.76 -28.12
CA SER A 75 -11.18 -13.28 -26.99
C SER A 75 -10.38 -13.14 -25.70
N LEU A 76 -11.06 -13.09 -24.55
CA LEU A 76 -10.37 -13.02 -23.25
C LEU A 76 -9.36 -14.17 -23.06
N ASP A 77 -9.68 -15.37 -23.54
CA ASP A 77 -8.77 -16.52 -23.45
C ASP A 77 -7.53 -16.36 -24.34
N GLN A 78 -7.68 -15.75 -25.51
CA GLN A 78 -6.53 -15.41 -26.37
C GLN A 78 -5.62 -14.39 -25.70
N ILE A 79 -6.21 -13.35 -25.07
CA ILE A 79 -5.44 -12.34 -24.32
C ILE A 79 -4.69 -12.99 -23.14
N ARG A 80 -5.34 -13.87 -22.37
CA ARG A 80 -4.69 -14.61 -21.28
C ARG A 80 -3.51 -15.46 -21.76
N GLN A 81 -3.68 -16.18 -22.87
CA GLN A 81 -2.63 -17.01 -23.46
C GLN A 81 -1.46 -16.17 -23.99
N GLU A 82 -1.76 -15.06 -24.67
CA GLU A 82 -0.76 -14.10 -25.16
C GLU A 82 0.06 -13.53 -24.01
N LEU A 83 -0.60 -13.07 -22.94
CA LEU A 83 0.06 -12.50 -21.77
C LEU A 83 0.91 -13.53 -21.03
N PHE A 84 0.41 -14.74 -20.83
CA PHE A 84 1.19 -15.80 -20.20
C PHE A 84 2.46 -16.13 -21.02
N ALA A 85 2.33 -16.23 -22.35
CA ALA A 85 3.45 -16.48 -23.25
C ALA A 85 4.45 -15.32 -23.25
N PHE A 86 3.96 -14.07 -23.24
CA PHE A 86 4.76 -12.87 -23.11
C PHE A 86 5.57 -12.88 -21.79
N SER A 87 4.92 -13.12 -20.65
CA SER A 87 5.57 -13.16 -19.34
C SER A 87 6.62 -14.26 -19.25
N ALA A 88 6.29 -15.47 -19.72
CA ALA A 88 7.24 -16.58 -19.76
C ALA A 88 8.47 -16.28 -20.62
N LEU A 89 8.28 -15.63 -21.77
CA LEU A 89 9.36 -15.26 -22.66
C LEU A 89 10.23 -14.14 -22.09
N GLU A 90 9.62 -13.07 -21.57
CA GLU A 90 10.37 -11.95 -21.02
C GLU A 90 11.16 -12.36 -19.78
N PHE A 91 10.62 -13.21 -18.91
CA PHE A 91 11.34 -13.75 -17.76
C PHE A 91 12.62 -14.51 -18.18
N GLN A 92 12.56 -15.31 -19.25
CA GLN A 92 13.76 -15.98 -19.80
C GLN A 92 14.79 -14.99 -20.35
N LYS A 93 14.33 -13.87 -20.91
CA LYS A 93 15.22 -12.85 -21.50
C LYS A 93 15.82 -11.91 -20.47
N GLU A 94 15.26 -11.77 -19.26
CA GLU A 94 15.75 -10.81 -18.25
C GLU A 94 17.25 -10.95 -18.00
N TYR A 95 17.74 -12.17 -17.79
CA TYR A 95 19.17 -12.43 -17.58
C TYR A 95 20.01 -12.02 -18.81
N THR A 96 19.51 -12.30 -20.01
CA THR A 96 20.16 -11.91 -21.27
C THR A 96 20.24 -10.38 -21.41
N TYR A 97 19.14 -9.65 -21.14
CA TYR A 97 19.13 -8.19 -21.16
C TYR A 97 20.16 -7.59 -20.20
N MET A 98 20.32 -8.21 -19.03
CA MET A 98 21.27 -7.81 -18.01
C MET A 98 22.73 -8.06 -18.43
N VAL A 99 23.06 -9.24 -18.96
CA VAL A 99 24.42 -9.58 -19.40
C VAL A 99 24.84 -8.77 -20.63
N GLU A 100 23.92 -8.53 -21.57
CA GLU A 100 24.17 -7.73 -22.77
C GLU A 100 24.24 -6.22 -22.51
N ARG A 101 24.04 -5.78 -21.25
CA ARG A 101 24.07 -4.37 -20.82
C ARG A 101 23.16 -3.47 -21.66
N LYS A 102 21.98 -3.96 -22.02
CA LYS A 102 20.99 -3.21 -22.80
C LYS A 102 20.25 -2.13 -22.00
N ILE A 103 20.34 -2.17 -20.68
CA ILE A 103 19.53 -1.34 -19.78
C ILE A 103 20.34 -0.13 -19.30
N ASP A 104 19.77 1.07 -19.47
CA ASP A 104 20.25 2.29 -18.80
C ASP A 104 19.68 2.34 -17.36
N PHE A 105 20.55 2.10 -16.37
CA PHE A 105 20.20 2.15 -14.95
C PHE A 105 20.32 3.55 -14.33
N ASP A 106 20.25 4.61 -15.13
CA ASP A 106 20.36 6.02 -14.70
C ASP A 106 21.66 6.28 -13.90
N GLY A 107 22.76 5.73 -14.42
CA GLY A 107 24.11 5.88 -13.88
C GLY A 107 24.43 4.99 -12.68
N LEU A 108 23.67 3.93 -12.41
CA LEU A 108 24.05 2.89 -11.45
C LEU A 108 24.95 1.83 -12.09
N ASP A 109 25.83 1.26 -11.28
CA ASP A 109 26.50 0.01 -11.64
C ASP A 109 25.47 -1.13 -11.71
N TRP A 110 25.72 -2.07 -12.63
CA TRP A 110 24.86 -3.24 -12.85
C TRP A 110 24.59 -4.01 -11.55
N GLU A 111 25.58 -4.19 -10.69
CA GLU A 111 25.48 -5.03 -9.51
C GLU A 111 24.48 -4.46 -8.51
N VAL A 112 24.58 -3.15 -8.29
CA VAL A 112 23.67 -2.41 -7.42
C VAL A 112 22.26 -2.39 -8.00
N ALA A 113 22.13 -2.14 -9.31
CA ALA A 113 20.82 -2.13 -9.96
C ALA A 113 20.13 -3.51 -9.90
N HIS A 114 20.87 -4.58 -10.17
CA HIS A 114 20.38 -5.96 -10.07
C HIS A 114 19.92 -6.28 -8.64
N HIS A 115 20.74 -5.95 -7.63
CA HIS A 115 20.37 -6.12 -6.22
C HIS A 115 19.05 -5.44 -5.86
N LEU A 116 18.87 -4.17 -6.27
CA LEU A 116 17.67 -3.40 -5.98
C LEU A 116 16.44 -3.92 -6.74
N LEU A 117 16.59 -4.32 -8.00
CA LEU A 117 15.49 -4.91 -8.77
C LEU A 117 15.03 -6.23 -8.16
N GLU A 118 15.96 -7.12 -7.79
CA GLU A 118 15.61 -8.38 -7.15
C GLU A 118 14.89 -8.17 -5.81
N LEU A 119 15.33 -7.19 -4.99
CA LEU A 119 14.59 -6.80 -3.78
C LEU A 119 13.19 -6.29 -4.10
N HIS A 120 13.02 -5.48 -5.16
CA HIS A 120 11.71 -5.00 -5.57
C HIS A 120 10.78 -6.16 -5.97
N TRP A 121 11.23 -7.05 -6.85
CA TRP A 121 10.43 -8.19 -7.33
C TRP A 121 10.11 -9.19 -6.22
N ASN A 122 11.04 -9.40 -5.28
CA ASN A 122 10.88 -10.36 -4.18
C ASN A 122 9.93 -9.88 -3.07
N HIS A 123 9.78 -8.56 -2.90
CA HIS A 123 9.05 -7.98 -1.77
C HIS A 123 7.98 -6.96 -2.20
N HIS A 124 8.38 -5.81 -2.76
CA HIS A 124 7.49 -4.69 -3.03
C HIS A 124 6.44 -4.98 -4.10
N HIS A 125 6.87 -5.63 -5.19
CA HIS A 125 5.98 -6.03 -6.27
C HIS A 125 4.85 -6.93 -5.73
N LEU A 126 5.19 -7.96 -4.95
CA LEU A 126 4.22 -8.89 -4.38
C LEU A 126 3.30 -8.25 -3.34
N GLY A 127 3.73 -7.14 -2.71
CA GLY A 127 2.96 -6.38 -1.73
C GLY A 127 1.54 -6.05 -2.20
N PHE A 128 1.44 -5.30 -3.29
CA PHE A 128 0.15 -4.90 -3.87
C PHE A 128 0.03 -5.20 -5.36
N MET A 129 1.04 -5.78 -6.03
CA MET A 129 1.13 -5.94 -7.49
C MET A 129 0.78 -4.67 -8.28
N GLY A 130 1.31 -3.53 -7.81
CA GLY A 130 1.22 -2.24 -8.49
C GLY A 130 2.21 -2.07 -9.66
N THR A 131 2.98 -3.11 -9.99
CA THR A 131 3.91 -3.20 -11.12
C THR A 131 3.60 -4.42 -11.98
N TYR A 132 4.07 -4.41 -13.24
CA TYR A 132 4.04 -5.58 -14.12
C TYR A 132 5.46 -5.89 -14.60
N ARG A 133 6.13 -6.83 -13.91
CA ARG A 133 7.56 -7.15 -14.11
C ARG A 133 7.95 -7.35 -15.58
N PRO A 134 7.29 -8.24 -16.37
CA PRO A 134 7.71 -8.48 -17.74
C PRO A 134 7.59 -7.23 -18.63
N ALA A 135 6.55 -6.40 -18.47
CA ALA A 135 6.42 -5.16 -19.23
C ALA A 135 7.46 -4.11 -18.84
N ILE A 136 7.78 -3.99 -17.55
CA ILE A 136 8.80 -3.06 -17.04
C ILE A 136 10.18 -3.48 -17.51
N MET A 137 10.55 -4.75 -17.32
CA MET A 137 11.86 -5.28 -17.71
C MET A 137 12.06 -5.26 -19.22
N HIS A 138 11.02 -5.59 -19.99
CA HIS A 138 11.03 -5.42 -21.44
C HIS A 138 11.28 -3.95 -21.83
N SER A 139 10.51 -3.02 -21.26
CA SER A 139 10.63 -1.59 -21.59
C SER A 139 12.00 -1.01 -21.21
N LEU A 140 12.58 -1.44 -20.09
CA LEU A 140 13.94 -1.07 -19.69
C LEU A 140 14.99 -1.53 -20.71
N ALA A 141 14.82 -2.71 -21.32
CA ALA A 141 15.76 -3.26 -22.28
C ALA A 141 15.55 -2.77 -23.72
N THR A 142 14.34 -2.34 -24.07
CA THR A 142 13.97 -1.96 -25.46
C THR A 142 13.60 -0.49 -25.63
N HIS A 143 13.70 0.32 -24.56
CA HIS A 143 13.19 1.70 -24.51
C HIS A 143 11.68 1.78 -24.80
N GLY A 144 10.93 0.81 -24.25
CA GLY A 144 9.48 0.72 -24.36
C GLY A 144 8.73 1.70 -23.44
N PRO A 145 7.40 1.81 -23.57
CA PRO A 145 6.61 2.84 -22.91
C PRO A 145 6.30 2.56 -21.42
N HIS A 146 6.51 1.33 -20.94
CA HIS A 146 6.05 0.90 -19.60
C HIS A 146 7.08 1.10 -18.49
N CYS A 147 8.22 1.74 -18.78
CA CYS A 147 9.18 2.18 -17.77
C CYS A 147 9.90 3.45 -18.19
N ASN A 148 10.00 4.43 -17.28
CA ASN A 148 10.78 5.65 -17.45
C ASN A 148 11.72 5.83 -16.24
N LYS A 149 12.59 6.84 -16.31
CA LYS A 149 13.57 7.12 -15.24
C LYS A 149 12.90 7.51 -13.91
N LEU A 150 11.70 8.10 -13.96
CA LEU A 150 10.92 8.42 -12.76
C LEU A 150 10.50 7.13 -12.03
N LEU A 151 9.91 6.18 -12.75
CA LEU A 151 9.54 4.86 -12.20
C LEU A 151 10.78 4.13 -11.71
N LEU A 152 11.84 4.06 -12.51
CA LEU A 152 13.06 3.34 -12.15
C LEU A 152 13.65 3.84 -10.81
N ASN A 153 13.75 5.16 -10.61
CA ASN A 153 14.24 5.73 -9.36
C ASN A 153 13.26 5.49 -8.18
N ALA A 154 11.95 5.42 -8.42
CA ALA A 154 10.99 5.04 -7.39
C ALA A 154 11.17 3.57 -6.95
N LEU A 155 11.39 2.66 -7.91
CA LEU A 155 11.69 1.25 -7.62
C LEU A 155 12.98 1.11 -6.81
N PHE A 156 14.04 1.80 -7.23
CA PHE A 156 15.33 1.80 -6.52
C PHE A 156 15.23 2.39 -5.12
N TYR A 157 14.56 3.53 -4.95
CA TYR A 157 14.36 4.12 -3.62
C TYR A 157 13.60 3.17 -2.69
N SER A 158 12.48 2.60 -3.15
CA SER A 158 11.70 1.64 -2.35
C SER A 158 12.53 0.42 -1.95
N ALA A 159 13.25 -0.18 -2.91
CA ALA A 159 14.11 -1.33 -2.66
C ALA A 159 15.26 -1.01 -1.69
N SER A 160 15.83 0.20 -1.79
CA SER A 160 16.96 0.61 -0.94
C SER A 160 16.61 0.56 0.55
N LEU A 161 15.37 0.90 0.92
CA LEU A 161 14.88 0.84 2.31
C LEU A 161 14.90 -0.56 2.91
N GLN A 162 14.80 -1.61 2.07
CA GLN A 162 14.83 -3.01 2.50
C GLN A 162 16.22 -3.66 2.37
N SER A 163 17.20 -2.93 1.83
CA SER A 163 18.56 -3.43 1.72
C SER A 163 19.27 -3.39 3.07
N SER A 164 20.06 -4.43 3.36
CA SER A 164 20.95 -4.50 4.52
C SER A 164 22.33 -3.90 4.25
N ARG A 165 22.60 -3.40 3.03
CA ARG A 165 23.88 -2.78 2.67
C ARG A 165 24.05 -1.40 3.33
N PRO A 166 25.23 -1.05 3.88
CA PRO A 166 25.44 0.18 4.67
C PRO A 166 25.11 1.51 3.95
N ASN A 167 25.31 1.58 2.63
CA ASN A 167 25.15 2.82 1.86
C ASN A 167 23.76 2.96 1.20
N MET A 168 22.81 2.06 1.48
CA MET A 168 21.52 2.05 0.78
C MET A 168 20.47 2.96 1.42
N ASN A 169 20.45 3.04 2.76
CA ASN A 169 19.47 3.83 3.49
C ASN A 169 19.88 5.30 3.61
N ASP A 170 18.89 6.19 3.77
CA ASP A 170 19.04 7.61 4.08
C ASP A 170 19.65 7.78 5.51
N SER A 171 20.90 7.38 5.71
CA SER A 171 21.62 7.60 6.97
C SER A 171 22.37 8.92 6.93
N ALA A 172 22.19 9.75 7.96
CA ALA A 172 22.93 11.01 8.14
C ALA A 172 24.45 10.80 8.24
N SER A 173 24.90 9.59 8.57
CA SER A 173 26.33 9.24 8.64
C SER A 173 26.97 8.95 7.27
N CYS A 174 26.18 8.82 6.20
CA CYS A 174 26.67 8.50 4.85
C CYS A 174 26.51 9.73 3.94
N VAL A 175 27.65 10.34 3.58
CA VAL A 175 27.71 11.55 2.72
C VAL A 175 27.11 11.30 1.32
N GLU A 176 27.06 10.04 0.87
CA GLU A 176 26.52 9.65 -0.43
C GLU A 176 25.63 8.39 -0.33
N SER A 177 24.51 8.47 0.40
CA SER A 177 23.53 7.38 0.45
C SER A 177 22.78 7.23 -0.88
N TYR A 178 22.61 5.98 -1.32
CA TYR A 178 21.87 5.65 -2.55
C TYR A 178 20.39 6.05 -2.44
N GLY A 179 19.74 5.85 -1.29
CA GLY A 179 18.37 6.33 -1.05
C GLY A 179 18.21 7.82 -1.34
N ALA A 180 19.11 8.66 -0.79
CA ALA A 180 19.04 10.10 -0.98
C ALA A 180 19.32 10.49 -2.44
N ARG A 181 20.19 9.74 -3.14
CA ARG A 181 20.42 9.90 -4.58
C ARG A 181 19.15 9.61 -5.38
N PHE A 182 18.48 8.49 -5.13
CA PHE A 182 17.26 8.11 -5.87
C PHE A 182 16.11 9.08 -5.61
N PHE A 183 15.93 9.52 -4.37
CA PHE A 183 14.91 10.49 -4.03
C PHE A 183 15.15 11.84 -4.72
N ARG A 184 16.38 12.38 -4.65
CA ARG A 184 16.76 13.62 -5.34
C ARG A 184 16.56 13.51 -6.85
N ARG A 185 16.95 12.36 -7.43
CA ARG A 185 16.79 12.12 -8.87
C ARG A 185 15.32 12.07 -9.27
N PHE A 186 14.47 11.37 -8.50
CA PHE A 186 13.02 11.37 -8.70
C PHE A 186 12.44 12.78 -8.66
N GLN A 187 12.81 13.59 -7.66
CA GLN A 187 12.36 14.98 -7.54
C GLN A 187 12.79 15.83 -8.73
N SER A 188 14.01 15.65 -9.24
CA SER A 188 14.49 16.39 -10.42
C SER A 188 13.70 16.09 -11.71
N LEU A 189 13.11 14.90 -11.81
CA LEU A 189 12.32 14.46 -12.97
C LEU A 189 10.83 14.82 -12.84
N LEU A 190 10.36 14.99 -11.60
CA LEU A 190 8.94 15.08 -11.27
C LEU A 190 8.22 16.21 -12.01
N ALA A 191 8.79 17.42 -12.04
CA ALA A 191 8.13 18.59 -12.63
C ALA A 191 7.81 18.44 -14.13
N THR A 192 8.64 17.71 -14.87
CA THR A 192 8.41 17.40 -16.28
C THR A 192 7.40 16.27 -16.43
N GLU A 193 7.53 15.21 -15.64
CA GLU A 193 6.72 14.01 -15.79
C GLU A 193 5.25 14.21 -15.38
N ILE A 194 4.97 15.07 -14.39
CA ILE A 194 3.58 15.35 -13.96
C ILE A 194 2.78 16.21 -14.95
N GLN A 195 3.40 16.71 -16.01
CA GLN A 195 2.69 17.48 -17.06
C GLN A 195 1.78 16.58 -17.90
N THR A 196 1.99 15.26 -17.87
CA THR A 196 1.18 14.28 -18.60
C THR A 196 0.83 13.09 -17.73
N SER A 197 -0.43 12.65 -17.80
CA SER A 197 -0.88 11.43 -17.11
C SER A 197 -0.48 10.21 -17.93
N THR A 198 0.38 9.36 -17.36
CA THR A 198 0.78 8.08 -17.96
C THR A 198 0.72 6.97 -16.92
N THR A 199 0.53 5.71 -17.36
CA THR A 199 0.55 4.55 -16.47
C THR A 199 1.90 4.43 -15.74
N THR A 200 2.99 4.75 -16.42
CA THR A 200 4.34 4.76 -15.84
C THR A 200 4.48 5.79 -14.71
N ASN A 201 3.94 7.00 -14.89
CA ASN A 201 3.97 8.04 -13.85
C ASN A 201 3.06 7.69 -12.67
N ILE A 202 1.91 7.05 -12.92
CA ILE A 202 1.04 6.50 -11.87
C ILE A 202 1.80 5.50 -11.00
N ALA A 203 2.47 4.51 -11.61
CA ALA A 203 3.28 3.55 -10.85
C ALA A 203 4.41 4.24 -10.07
N ALA A 204 5.14 5.16 -10.72
CA ALA A 204 6.26 5.85 -10.11
C ALA A 204 5.85 6.60 -8.84
N LEU A 205 4.77 7.38 -8.92
CA LEU A 205 4.21 8.15 -7.81
C LEU A 205 3.62 7.26 -6.72
N THR A 206 2.97 6.15 -7.09
CA THR A 206 2.41 5.17 -6.14
C THR A 206 3.51 4.54 -5.29
N PHE A 207 4.58 4.03 -5.92
CA PHE A 207 5.69 3.40 -5.20
C PHE A 207 6.52 4.41 -4.42
N MET A 208 6.85 5.57 -5.01
CA MET A 208 7.57 6.60 -4.29
C MET A 208 6.77 7.10 -3.08
N GLY A 209 5.44 7.26 -3.24
CA GLY A 209 4.53 7.63 -2.16
C GLY A 209 4.60 6.65 -0.99
N SER A 210 4.42 5.35 -1.27
CA SER A 210 4.50 4.28 -0.28
C SER A 210 5.88 4.19 0.40
N ALA A 211 6.96 4.31 -0.36
CA ALA A 211 8.32 4.30 0.16
C ALA A 211 8.59 5.52 1.07
N CYS A 212 8.08 6.70 0.71
CA CYS A 212 8.17 7.88 1.55
C CYS A 212 7.46 7.70 2.90
N VAL A 213 6.27 7.09 2.92
CA VAL A 213 5.57 6.76 4.17
C VAL A 213 6.41 5.81 5.04
N SER A 214 6.96 4.76 4.43
CA SER A 214 7.82 3.79 5.11
C SER A 214 9.08 4.43 5.69
N ASN A 215 9.68 5.37 4.95
CA ASN A 215 10.85 6.14 5.40
C ASN A 215 10.52 7.26 6.40
N GLY A 216 9.24 7.54 6.69
CA GLY A 216 8.82 8.59 7.62
C GLY A 216 8.55 9.96 7.00
N LYS A 217 8.68 10.10 5.68
CA LYS A 217 8.28 11.29 4.89
C LYS A 217 6.77 11.25 4.58
N GLN A 218 5.95 11.19 5.63
CA GLN A 218 4.51 10.87 5.54
C GLN A 218 3.72 11.85 4.66
N THR A 219 3.94 13.15 4.82
CA THR A 219 3.21 14.20 4.06
C THR A 219 3.50 14.10 2.57
N ILE A 220 4.78 14.03 2.18
CA ILE A 220 5.17 13.86 0.77
C ILE A 220 4.63 12.54 0.23
N GLY A 221 4.73 11.47 1.02
CA GLY A 221 4.20 10.16 0.63
C GLY A 221 2.71 10.16 0.32
N TRP A 222 1.92 10.88 1.13
CA TRP A 222 0.50 11.12 0.89
C TRP A 222 0.22 11.95 -0.36
N LEU A 223 0.99 13.03 -0.58
CA LEU A 223 0.80 13.90 -1.73
C LEU A 223 1.13 13.19 -3.06
N PHE A 224 2.24 12.45 -3.12
CA PHE A 224 2.59 11.70 -4.33
C PHE A 224 1.55 10.64 -4.68
N ALA A 225 1.05 9.89 -3.69
CA ALA A 225 -0.05 8.94 -3.91
C ALA A 225 -1.31 9.67 -4.43
N GLY A 226 -1.64 10.83 -3.87
CA GLY A 226 -2.76 11.66 -4.33
C GLY A 226 -2.63 12.13 -5.79
N ILE A 227 -1.42 12.47 -6.25
CA ILE A 227 -1.17 12.80 -7.67
C ILE A 227 -1.44 11.57 -8.54
N ALA A 228 -0.96 10.39 -8.14
CA ALA A 228 -1.22 9.15 -8.87
C ALA A 228 -2.73 8.86 -9.00
N TYR A 229 -3.50 9.04 -7.92
CA TYR A 229 -4.95 8.83 -7.93
C TYR A 229 -5.67 9.80 -8.87
N ARG A 230 -5.22 11.05 -8.94
CA ARG A 230 -5.76 12.04 -9.89
C ARG A 230 -5.43 11.68 -11.33
N MET A 231 -4.23 11.17 -11.61
CA MET A 231 -3.86 10.68 -12.95
C MET A 231 -4.68 9.46 -13.37
N ILE A 232 -4.96 8.54 -12.43
CA ILE A 232 -5.87 7.40 -12.65
C ILE A 232 -7.27 7.87 -13.05
N VAL A 233 -7.78 8.90 -12.37
CA VAL A 233 -9.09 9.49 -12.68
C VAL A 233 -9.04 10.19 -14.03
N ASP A 234 -8.04 11.03 -14.27
CA ASP A 234 -7.84 11.76 -15.53
C ASP A 234 -7.86 10.83 -16.75
N MET A 235 -7.08 9.74 -16.69
CA MET A 235 -7.00 8.71 -17.74
C MET A 235 -8.23 7.78 -17.81
N GLY A 236 -9.16 7.86 -16.87
CA GLY A 236 -10.33 6.99 -16.82
C GLY A 236 -10.04 5.54 -16.42
N LEU A 237 -8.88 5.22 -15.84
CA LEU A 237 -8.47 3.84 -15.54
C LEU A 237 -9.34 3.17 -14.47
N HIS A 238 -10.03 3.96 -13.64
CA HIS A 238 -10.97 3.54 -12.62
C HIS A 238 -12.33 3.09 -13.16
N ILE A 239 -12.52 3.10 -14.48
CA ILE A 239 -13.74 2.66 -15.14
C ILE A 239 -13.43 1.61 -16.21
N ASP A 240 -14.27 0.58 -16.29
CA ASP A 240 -14.25 -0.40 -17.37
C ASP A 240 -14.63 0.29 -18.68
N PRO A 241 -13.72 0.34 -19.68
CA PRO A 241 -13.96 1.01 -20.94
C PRO A 241 -15.14 0.41 -21.72
N ASN A 242 -15.46 -0.88 -21.51
CA ASN A 242 -16.60 -1.53 -22.16
C ASN A 242 -17.96 -1.02 -21.67
N LYS A 243 -17.98 -0.37 -20.50
CA LYS A 243 -19.20 0.17 -19.89
C LYS A 243 -19.43 1.64 -20.25
N LEU A 244 -18.50 2.27 -21.00
CA LEU A 244 -18.60 3.66 -21.41
C LEU A 244 -18.81 3.82 -22.92
N PRO A 245 -19.48 4.89 -23.37
CA PRO A 245 -19.43 5.30 -24.76
C PRO A 245 -18.10 6.01 -25.00
N ILE A 246 -17.42 5.64 -26.08
CA ILE A 246 -16.15 6.27 -26.47
C ILE A 246 -16.44 7.28 -27.57
N SER A 247 -15.90 8.49 -27.42
CA SER A 247 -15.94 9.58 -28.38
C SER A 247 -14.52 10.03 -28.71
N SER A 248 -14.29 10.42 -29.97
CA SER A 248 -12.99 10.97 -30.39
C SER A 248 -13.13 12.46 -30.66
N LEU A 249 -12.18 13.26 -30.13
CA LEU A 249 -12.04 14.66 -30.50
C LEU A 249 -11.20 14.85 -31.78
N VAL A 250 -10.66 13.76 -32.35
CA VAL A 250 -9.85 13.81 -33.57
C VAL A 250 -10.60 13.10 -34.71
N PRO A 251 -11.31 13.85 -35.58
CA PRO A 251 -12.04 13.27 -36.70
C PRO A 251 -11.12 12.46 -37.62
N GLY A 252 -11.55 11.25 -37.98
CA GLY A 252 -10.84 10.41 -38.96
C GLY A 252 -9.62 9.63 -38.44
N LYS A 253 -9.24 9.75 -37.17
CA LYS A 253 -8.24 8.84 -36.57
C LYS A 253 -8.91 7.56 -36.04
N PRO A 254 -8.32 6.37 -36.28
CA PRO A 254 -8.80 5.14 -35.66
C PRO A 254 -8.70 5.24 -34.15
N GLN A 255 -9.63 4.57 -33.47
CA GLN A 255 -9.61 4.45 -32.02
C GLN A 255 -8.29 3.79 -31.59
N ILE A 256 -7.58 4.38 -30.62
CA ILE A 256 -6.43 3.70 -30.02
C ILE A 256 -6.98 2.54 -29.20
N LEU A 257 -6.79 1.32 -29.71
CA LEU A 257 -7.14 0.10 -28.98
C LEU A 257 -5.99 -0.23 -28.01
N PRO A 258 -6.28 -0.46 -26.73
CA PRO A 258 -5.27 -0.88 -25.77
C PRO A 258 -4.73 -2.25 -26.17
N THR A 259 -3.41 -2.45 -26.03
CA THR A 259 -2.79 -3.78 -26.20
C THR A 259 -3.18 -4.70 -25.05
N SER A 260 -2.96 -6.01 -25.21
CA SER A 260 -3.11 -6.99 -24.11
C SER A 260 -2.30 -6.59 -22.87
N VAL A 261 -1.09 -6.06 -23.07
CA VAL A 261 -0.21 -5.56 -21.99
C VAL A 261 -0.78 -4.31 -21.33
N ASP A 262 -1.34 -3.37 -22.10
CA ASP A 262 -1.97 -2.16 -21.56
C ASP A 262 -3.18 -2.50 -20.67
N LEU A 263 -4.00 -3.47 -21.09
CA LEU A 263 -5.14 -3.96 -20.33
C LEU A 263 -4.72 -4.58 -19.00
N GLU A 264 -3.65 -5.38 -19.01
CA GLU A 264 -3.09 -5.98 -17.80
C GLU A 264 -2.53 -4.92 -16.85
N ILE A 265 -1.77 -3.95 -17.37
CA ILE A 265 -1.24 -2.82 -16.61
C ILE A 265 -2.36 -2.00 -15.98
N GLN A 266 -3.42 -1.69 -16.73
CA GLN A 266 -4.58 -0.97 -16.21
C GLN A 266 -5.16 -1.69 -14.98
N ARG A 267 -5.47 -2.99 -15.09
CA ARG A 267 -6.05 -3.78 -13.99
C ARG A 267 -5.10 -3.87 -12.80
N ARG A 268 -3.79 -4.03 -13.05
CA ARG A 268 -2.78 -4.04 -11.98
C ARG A 268 -2.72 -2.72 -11.24
N TYR A 269 -2.66 -1.60 -11.95
CA TYR A 269 -2.36 -0.30 -11.35
C TYR A 269 -3.57 0.31 -10.64
N ILE A 270 -4.78 0.19 -11.20
CA ILE A 270 -5.99 0.71 -10.53
C ILE A 270 -6.21 0.05 -9.17
N TRP A 271 -6.17 -1.27 -9.13
CA TRP A 271 -6.43 -2.03 -7.92
C TRP A 271 -5.21 -2.04 -6.98
N GLY A 272 -3.99 -1.87 -7.50
CA GLY A 272 -2.80 -1.62 -6.66
C GLY A 272 -2.87 -0.27 -5.95
N ALA A 273 -3.29 0.78 -6.66
CA ALA A 273 -3.56 2.10 -6.09
C ALA A 273 -4.74 2.07 -5.11
N TYR A 274 -5.80 1.30 -5.40
CA TYR A 274 -6.92 1.10 -4.48
C TYR A 274 -6.46 0.51 -3.14
N LEU A 275 -5.64 -0.55 -3.17
CA LEU A 275 -5.06 -1.15 -1.97
C LEU A 275 -4.23 -0.14 -1.18
N LEU A 276 -3.33 0.57 -1.87
CA LEU A 276 -2.47 1.58 -1.22
C LEU A 276 -3.33 2.67 -0.56
N ASP A 277 -4.31 3.22 -1.28
CA ASP A 277 -5.18 4.27 -0.77
C ASP A 277 -5.92 3.86 0.49
N ARG A 278 -6.55 2.68 0.50
CA ARG A 278 -7.31 2.20 1.67
C ARG A 278 -6.43 1.93 2.87
N PHE A 279 -5.30 1.24 2.70
CA PHE A 279 -4.42 0.93 3.83
C PHE A 279 -3.64 2.13 4.33
N GLN A 280 -3.23 3.05 3.44
CA GLN A 280 -2.59 4.30 3.84
C GLN A 280 -3.58 5.25 4.54
N SER A 281 -4.83 5.30 4.06
CA SER A 281 -5.93 6.03 4.70
C SER A 281 -6.23 5.47 6.09
N LEU A 282 -6.27 4.14 6.22
CA LEU A 282 -6.43 3.44 7.50
C LEU A 282 -5.28 3.75 8.47
N TYR A 283 -4.04 3.81 7.96
CA TYR A 283 -2.85 4.14 8.75
C TYR A 283 -2.87 5.59 9.26
N PHE A 284 -3.31 6.54 8.43
CA PHE A 284 -3.36 7.95 8.79
C PHE A 284 -4.67 8.39 9.47
N GLY A 285 -5.67 7.52 9.55
CA GLY A 285 -7.01 7.89 10.02
C GLY A 285 -7.68 8.93 9.12
N ARG A 286 -7.50 8.81 7.80
CA ARG A 286 -8.06 9.73 6.79
C ARG A 286 -9.07 8.99 5.90
N PRO A 287 -10.03 9.68 5.28
CA PRO A 287 -10.85 9.08 4.23
C PRO A 287 -10.00 8.74 2.99
N PRO A 288 -10.30 7.61 2.31
CA PRO A 288 -9.70 7.28 1.01
C PRO A 288 -9.92 8.37 -0.05
N GLY A 289 -8.90 8.60 -0.89
CA GLY A 289 -8.92 9.63 -1.93
C GLY A 289 -9.33 9.14 -3.33
N LEU A 290 -9.13 7.85 -3.62
CA LEU A 290 -9.46 7.24 -4.91
C LEU A 290 -10.88 6.69 -4.89
N ASN A 291 -11.83 7.43 -5.46
CA ASN A 291 -13.23 7.01 -5.52
C ASN A 291 -13.47 6.05 -6.69
N MET A 292 -14.01 4.88 -6.38
CA MET A 292 -14.48 3.92 -7.37
C MET A 292 -15.98 4.11 -7.62
N ILE A 293 -16.42 3.95 -8.86
CA ILE A 293 -17.83 4.12 -9.21
C ILE A 293 -18.50 2.75 -9.29
N LYS A 294 -19.41 2.49 -8.34
CA LYS A 294 -20.12 1.22 -8.22
C LYS A 294 -20.76 0.77 -9.53
N GLY A 295 -20.40 -0.42 -9.99
CA GLY A 295 -20.89 -1.04 -11.21
C GLY A 295 -20.08 -0.67 -12.46
N LEU A 296 -19.25 0.37 -12.40
CA LEU A 296 -18.40 0.81 -13.50
C LEU A 296 -16.95 0.40 -13.35
N GLU A 297 -16.56 -0.25 -12.26
CA GLU A 297 -15.16 -0.60 -12.00
C GLU A 297 -14.61 -1.62 -13.03
N PRO A 298 -13.29 -1.56 -13.32
CA PRO A 298 -12.58 -2.61 -14.05
C PRO A 298 -12.66 -3.96 -13.32
N SER A 299 -12.53 -5.06 -14.08
CA SER A 299 -12.47 -6.40 -13.49
C SER A 299 -11.33 -6.52 -12.46
N LEU A 300 -11.61 -7.24 -11.37
CA LEU A 300 -10.62 -7.64 -10.36
C LEU A 300 -9.66 -8.71 -10.88
N GLU A 301 -10.12 -9.52 -11.85
CA GLU A 301 -9.37 -10.64 -12.39
C GLU A 301 -8.19 -10.13 -13.23
N LEU A 302 -6.98 -10.54 -12.89
CA LEU A 302 -5.81 -10.34 -13.77
C LEU A 302 -5.85 -11.30 -14.94
N LEU A 303 -5.33 -10.87 -16.08
CA LEU A 303 -5.34 -11.64 -17.32
C LEU A 303 -4.08 -12.48 -17.46
N ASP A 304 -2.93 -11.97 -17.02
CA ASP A 304 -1.72 -12.78 -16.93
C ASP A 304 -1.78 -13.65 -15.67
N THR A 305 -1.63 -14.97 -15.80
CA THR A 305 -1.62 -15.94 -14.69
C THR A 305 -0.23 -16.52 -14.37
N TYR A 306 0.82 -16.04 -15.04
CA TYR A 306 2.18 -16.57 -14.90
C TYR A 306 2.70 -16.56 -13.46
N GLU A 307 2.62 -15.42 -12.78
CA GLU A 307 3.17 -15.21 -11.43
C GLU A 307 2.44 -16.00 -10.33
N GLU A 308 1.20 -16.46 -10.56
CA GLU A 308 0.37 -17.14 -9.54
C GLU A 308 1.02 -18.42 -9.00
N LEU A 309 1.72 -19.16 -9.88
CA LEU A 309 2.39 -20.42 -9.54
C LEU A 309 3.92 -20.31 -9.52
N GLU A 310 4.47 -19.11 -9.73
CA GLU A 310 5.91 -18.88 -9.63
C GLU A 310 6.39 -19.21 -8.20
N LEU A 311 7.50 -19.94 -8.09
CA LEU A 311 8.07 -20.29 -6.80
C LEU A 311 8.73 -19.07 -6.16
N TRP A 312 8.18 -18.62 -5.04
CA TRP A 312 8.82 -17.61 -4.22
C TRP A 312 9.91 -18.26 -3.36
N LYS A 313 11.09 -17.63 -3.36
CA LYS A 313 12.21 -17.93 -2.48
C LYS A 313 12.78 -16.61 -1.93
N PRO A 314 13.29 -16.55 -0.69
CA PRO A 314 13.90 -15.35 -0.16
C PRO A 314 15.07 -14.89 -1.03
N TYR A 315 15.12 -13.58 -1.35
CA TYR A 315 16.30 -13.00 -1.98
C TYR A 315 17.48 -12.98 -0.99
N VAL A 316 18.59 -13.62 -1.39
CA VAL A 316 19.86 -13.66 -0.65
C VAL A 316 20.84 -12.71 -1.32
N ASP A 317 21.23 -11.67 -0.60
CA ASP A 317 22.26 -10.74 -1.07
C ASP A 317 23.64 -11.39 -0.90
N PRO A 318 24.41 -11.60 -1.98
CA PRO A 318 25.75 -12.20 -1.89
C PRO A 318 26.76 -11.37 -1.10
N LEU A 319 26.51 -10.07 -0.91
CA LEU A 319 27.36 -9.17 -0.15
C LEU A 319 26.91 -9.00 1.31
N SER A 320 25.79 -9.62 1.71
CA SER A 320 25.26 -9.55 3.06
C SER A 320 25.70 -10.76 3.88
N ALA A 321 26.08 -10.52 5.14
CA ALA A 321 26.36 -11.58 6.11
C ALA A 321 25.07 -12.13 6.76
N GLU A 322 23.89 -11.75 6.28
CA GLU A 322 22.60 -12.21 6.80
C GLU A 322 22.43 -13.73 6.61
N ARG A 323 21.86 -14.37 7.63
CA ARG A 323 21.56 -15.80 7.59
C ARG A 323 20.56 -16.07 6.47
N VAL A 324 20.88 -17.03 5.61
CA VAL A 324 19.93 -17.56 4.62
C VAL A 324 18.77 -18.23 5.35
N PRO A 325 17.51 -17.78 5.13
CA PRO A 325 16.35 -18.44 5.73
C PRO A 325 16.27 -19.90 5.31
N ASP A 326 16.03 -20.79 6.28
CA ASP A 326 15.67 -22.18 5.99
C ASP A 326 14.19 -22.23 5.59
N PHE A 327 13.93 -21.88 4.33
CA PHE A 327 12.58 -21.75 3.78
C PHE A 327 12.41 -22.64 2.55
N LEU A 328 11.39 -23.51 2.57
CA LEU A 328 11.01 -24.33 1.43
C LEU A 328 10.33 -23.45 0.36
N PRO A 329 10.88 -23.31 -0.86
CA PRO A 329 10.25 -22.54 -1.92
C PRO A 329 8.85 -23.05 -2.24
N GLN A 330 7.91 -22.11 -2.37
CA GLN A 330 6.48 -22.40 -2.53
C GLN A 330 5.87 -21.45 -3.57
N PRO A 331 4.77 -21.82 -4.24
CA PRO A 331 4.03 -20.91 -5.11
C PRO A 331 3.72 -19.59 -4.41
N SER A 332 3.99 -18.47 -5.08
CA SER A 332 3.79 -17.11 -4.54
C SER A 332 2.32 -16.84 -4.22
N ARG A 333 1.40 -17.38 -5.06
CA ARG A 333 -0.04 -17.11 -5.01
C ARG A 333 -0.36 -15.61 -4.99
N ALA A 334 0.44 -14.83 -5.72
CA ALA A 334 0.41 -13.37 -5.65
C ALA A 334 -0.96 -12.79 -6.06
N GLN A 335 -1.62 -13.39 -7.05
CA GLN A 335 -2.90 -12.91 -7.57
C GLN A 335 -4.04 -13.25 -6.63
N SER A 336 -4.09 -14.51 -6.19
CA SER A 336 -5.05 -14.95 -5.19
C SER A 336 -4.93 -14.12 -3.89
N THR A 337 -3.70 -13.87 -3.43
CA THR A 337 -3.41 -13.07 -2.23
C THR A 337 -3.86 -11.62 -2.39
N ARG A 338 -3.56 -11.00 -3.53
CA ARG A 338 -4.02 -9.64 -3.84
C ARG A 338 -5.54 -9.54 -3.86
N THR A 339 -6.24 -10.45 -4.53
CA THR A 339 -7.71 -10.45 -4.59
C THR A 339 -8.30 -10.52 -3.18
N ALA A 340 -7.74 -11.37 -2.32
CA ALA A 340 -8.17 -11.44 -0.92
C ALA A 340 -7.85 -10.16 -0.13
N LEU A 341 -6.69 -9.53 -0.37
CA LEU A 341 -6.35 -8.21 0.20
C LEU A 341 -7.30 -7.10 -0.26
N ILE A 342 -7.78 -7.13 -1.51
CA ILE A 342 -8.77 -6.15 -2.00
C ILE A 342 -10.07 -6.29 -1.20
N GLY A 343 -10.51 -7.51 -0.89
CA GLY A 343 -11.64 -7.74 0.01
C GLY A 343 -11.45 -7.09 1.39
N LEU A 344 -10.27 -7.23 2.00
CA LEU A 344 -9.95 -6.56 3.27
C LEU A 344 -9.87 -5.04 3.12
N ALA A 345 -9.34 -4.52 2.02
CA ALA A 345 -9.28 -3.08 1.77
C ALA A 345 -10.68 -2.45 1.63
N THR A 346 -11.63 -3.17 1.02
CA THR A 346 -13.04 -2.76 0.98
C THR A 346 -13.61 -2.68 2.39
N ILE A 347 -13.44 -3.72 3.22
CA ILE A 347 -13.90 -3.73 4.61
C ILE A 347 -13.22 -2.62 5.44
N ALA A 348 -11.92 -2.36 5.21
CA ALA A 348 -11.20 -1.28 5.85
C ALA A 348 -11.83 0.08 5.54
N SER A 349 -12.25 0.30 4.30
CA SER A 349 -12.99 1.51 3.90
C SER A 349 -14.30 1.65 4.66
N GLU A 350 -15.07 0.57 4.81
CA GLU A 350 -16.33 0.55 5.55
C GLU A 350 -16.12 0.90 7.04
N ILE A 351 -15.05 0.37 7.65
CA ILE A 351 -14.66 0.68 9.04
C ILE A 351 -14.33 2.17 9.19
N ILE A 352 -13.50 2.71 8.29
CA ILE A 352 -13.10 4.12 8.33
C ILE A 352 -14.34 5.00 8.25
N GLU A 353 -15.19 4.79 7.24
CA GLU A 353 -16.36 5.64 6.99
C GLU A 353 -17.33 5.65 8.18
N ARG A 354 -17.61 4.48 8.76
CA ARG A 354 -18.58 4.32 9.85
C ARG A 354 -18.09 4.79 11.21
N PHE A 355 -16.82 4.51 11.54
CA PHE A 355 -16.35 4.64 12.93
C PHE A 355 -15.22 5.66 13.12
N TYR A 356 -14.57 6.12 12.05
CA TYR A 356 -13.42 7.02 12.13
C TYR A 356 -13.62 8.35 11.38
N THR A 357 -14.85 8.67 10.99
CA THR A 357 -15.20 9.99 10.42
C THR A 357 -16.03 10.81 11.41
N PRO A 358 -16.04 12.16 11.29
CA PRO A 358 -16.86 13.01 12.14
C PRO A 358 -18.37 12.71 12.12
N LYS A 359 -18.87 12.01 11.09
CA LYS A 359 -20.27 11.58 10.99
C LYS A 359 -20.72 10.68 12.14
N VAL A 360 -19.76 10.05 12.82
CA VAL A 360 -20.01 9.16 13.96
C VAL A 360 -20.71 9.84 15.13
N GLY A 361 -20.61 11.18 15.25
CA GLY A 361 -21.26 11.94 16.32
C GLY A 361 -22.78 11.93 16.28
N GLU A 362 -23.38 11.45 15.20
CA GLU A 362 -24.83 11.36 15.01
C GLU A 362 -25.39 9.94 15.28
N LEU A 363 -24.52 8.96 15.54
CA LEU A 363 -24.95 7.57 15.74
C LEU A 363 -25.63 7.37 17.09
N SER A 364 -26.80 6.72 17.07
CA SER A 364 -27.38 6.13 18.27
C SER A 364 -26.62 4.86 18.69
N ILE A 365 -26.86 4.39 19.91
CA ILE A 365 -26.28 3.15 20.43
C ILE A 365 -26.74 1.94 19.58
N GLU A 366 -28.01 1.92 19.21
CA GLU A 366 -28.62 0.88 18.39
C GLU A 366 -28.03 0.86 16.98
N ASP A 367 -27.86 2.03 16.35
CA ASP A 367 -27.26 2.15 15.03
C ASP A 367 -25.79 1.73 15.05
N ALA A 368 -25.02 2.19 16.05
CA ALA A 368 -23.62 1.79 16.20
C ALA A 368 -23.48 0.27 16.34
N ARG A 369 -24.36 -0.38 17.11
CA ARG A 369 -24.37 -1.85 17.22
C ARG A 369 -24.70 -2.52 15.88
N ALA A 370 -25.70 -2.02 15.16
CA ALA A 370 -26.09 -2.57 13.85
C ALA A 370 -24.95 -2.46 12.83
N GLU A 371 -24.25 -1.31 12.80
CA GLU A 371 -23.10 -1.10 11.93
C GLU A 371 -21.93 -2.02 12.29
N VAL A 372 -21.64 -2.22 13.58
CA VAL A 372 -20.61 -3.17 14.01
C VAL A 372 -20.94 -4.59 13.57
N GLN A 373 -22.22 -4.99 13.70
CA GLN A 373 -22.67 -6.32 13.26
C GLN A 373 -22.55 -6.49 11.74
N LEU A 374 -22.90 -5.47 10.96
CA LEU A 374 -22.77 -5.46 9.51
C LEU A 374 -21.32 -5.69 9.08
N VAL A 375 -20.38 -4.92 9.63
CA VAL A 375 -18.96 -5.06 9.28
C VAL A 375 -18.38 -6.38 9.79
N GLN A 376 -18.82 -6.85 10.97
CA GLN A 376 -18.42 -8.16 11.50
C GLN A 376 -18.88 -9.30 10.58
N GLN A 377 -20.08 -9.23 9.99
CA GLN A 377 -20.55 -10.21 9.01
C GLN A 377 -19.70 -10.19 7.74
N GLN A 378 -19.27 -9.02 7.28
CA GLN A 378 -18.36 -8.91 6.14
C GLN A 378 -17.00 -9.57 6.42
N LEU A 379 -16.42 -9.36 7.62
CA LEU A 379 -15.19 -10.02 8.04
C LEU A 379 -15.35 -11.55 8.09
N SER A 380 -16.44 -12.05 8.69
CA SER A 380 -16.72 -13.48 8.76
C SER A 380 -16.90 -14.10 7.37
N SER A 381 -17.67 -13.45 6.48
CA SER A 381 -17.86 -13.88 5.10
C SER A 381 -16.54 -13.92 4.32
N TRP A 382 -15.68 -12.92 4.53
CA TRP A 382 -14.35 -12.89 3.92
C TRP A 382 -13.48 -14.07 4.39
N GLU A 383 -13.49 -14.41 5.69
CA GLU A 383 -12.71 -15.54 6.23
C GLU A 383 -13.23 -16.89 5.72
N GLU A 384 -14.57 -17.05 5.67
CA GLU A 384 -15.23 -18.26 5.15
C GLU A 384 -14.96 -18.50 3.67
N THR A 385 -14.93 -17.43 2.86
CA THR A 385 -14.70 -17.49 1.42
C THR A 385 -13.22 -17.49 1.03
N LEU A 386 -12.31 -17.28 1.99
CA LEU A 386 -10.87 -17.29 1.70
C LEU A 386 -10.43 -18.66 1.16
N PRO A 387 -9.76 -18.72 -0.01
CA PRO A 387 -9.28 -19.97 -0.59
C PRO A 387 -8.39 -20.76 0.39
N THR A 388 -8.58 -22.07 0.44
CA THR A 388 -7.82 -22.97 1.35
C THR A 388 -6.31 -22.89 1.15
N THR A 389 -5.86 -22.61 -0.07
CA THR A 389 -4.45 -22.40 -0.43
C THR A 389 -3.82 -21.15 0.20
N LEU A 390 -4.63 -20.19 0.66
CA LEU A 390 -4.19 -18.95 1.32
C LEU A 390 -4.36 -18.97 2.83
N ARG A 391 -5.15 -19.91 3.37
CA ARG A 391 -5.36 -20.06 4.81
C ARG A 391 -4.04 -20.46 5.47
N TYR A 392 -3.78 -19.86 6.62
CA TYR A 392 -2.62 -20.15 7.44
C TYR A 392 -2.93 -19.82 8.89
N GLU A 393 -2.80 -20.80 9.77
CA GLU A 393 -2.85 -20.58 11.21
C GLU A 393 -1.45 -20.70 11.83
N PRO A 394 -1.16 -19.92 12.90
CA PRO A 394 0.11 -20.05 13.60
C PRO A 394 0.34 -21.46 14.12
N GLY A 395 1.39 -22.12 13.64
CA GLY A 395 1.73 -23.51 13.95
C GLY A 395 1.57 -24.47 12.77
N ASP A 396 0.92 -24.05 11.68
CA ASP A 396 0.85 -24.84 10.46
C ASP A 396 2.23 -24.90 9.76
N GLU A 397 2.51 -26.05 9.12
CA GLU A 397 3.65 -26.24 8.22
C GLU A 397 3.17 -26.64 6.81
N PRO A 398 3.85 -26.19 5.73
CA PRO A 398 5.01 -25.30 5.74
C PRO A 398 4.64 -23.83 5.98
N VAL A 399 5.58 -23.05 6.54
CA VAL A 399 5.42 -21.59 6.72
C VAL A 399 5.24 -20.93 5.33
N PRO A 400 4.28 -20.02 5.15
CA PRO A 400 3.99 -19.42 3.85
C PRO A 400 4.98 -18.31 3.47
N PRO A 401 5.07 -17.91 2.18
CA PRO A 401 5.78 -16.70 1.77
C PRO A 401 5.34 -15.44 2.55
N PRO A 402 6.23 -14.46 2.77
CA PRO A 402 5.99 -13.27 3.59
C PRO A 402 4.72 -12.50 3.27
N ILE A 403 4.35 -12.41 1.99
CA ILE A 403 3.16 -11.68 1.55
C ILE A 403 1.86 -12.24 2.13
N ARG A 404 1.79 -13.57 2.34
CA ARG A 404 0.60 -14.21 2.93
C ARG A 404 0.40 -13.83 4.40
N PHE A 405 1.44 -13.38 5.11
CA PHE A 405 1.28 -12.88 6.47
C PHE A 405 0.51 -11.57 6.51
N ASN A 406 0.71 -10.67 5.54
CA ASN A 406 -0.03 -9.40 5.47
C ASN A 406 -1.54 -9.63 5.46
N LEU A 407 -1.99 -10.69 4.80
CA LEU A 407 -3.40 -11.07 4.74
C LEU A 407 -3.99 -11.29 6.16
N HIS A 408 -3.36 -12.18 6.92
CA HIS A 408 -3.83 -12.61 8.24
C HIS A 408 -3.61 -11.53 9.32
N THR A 409 -2.51 -10.79 9.23
CA THR A 409 -2.28 -9.65 10.15
C THR A 409 -3.22 -8.49 9.86
N THR A 410 -3.58 -8.25 8.58
CA THR A 410 -4.55 -7.20 8.22
C THR A 410 -5.95 -7.58 8.66
N PHE A 411 -6.38 -8.84 8.46
CA PHE A 411 -7.65 -9.34 8.98
C PHE A 411 -7.77 -9.12 10.50
N SER A 412 -6.73 -9.50 11.25
CA SER A 412 -6.67 -9.29 12.70
C SER A 412 -6.64 -7.80 13.07
N LEU A 413 -5.91 -6.97 12.32
CA LEU A 413 -5.91 -5.52 12.49
C LEU A 413 -7.31 -4.93 12.31
N LEU A 414 -8.07 -5.34 11.29
CA LEU A 414 -9.44 -4.84 11.08
C LEU A 414 -10.38 -5.23 12.24
N HIS A 415 -10.19 -6.41 12.84
CA HIS A 415 -10.90 -6.76 14.07
C HIS A 415 -10.57 -5.82 15.23
N ILE A 416 -9.30 -5.44 15.40
CA ILE A 416 -8.91 -4.45 16.40
C ILE A 416 -9.58 -3.11 16.09
N LEU A 417 -9.49 -2.63 14.85
CA LEU A 417 -10.01 -1.32 14.46
C LEU A 417 -11.55 -1.24 14.48
N LEU A 418 -12.26 -2.34 14.28
CA LEU A 418 -13.72 -2.39 14.39
C LEU A 418 -14.21 -2.20 15.83
N HIS A 419 -13.49 -2.78 16.81
CA HIS A 419 -13.97 -2.85 18.20
C HIS A 419 -13.29 -1.84 19.13
N ARG A 420 -12.04 -1.43 18.85
CA ARG A 420 -11.29 -0.47 19.68
C ARG A 420 -12.01 0.87 19.94
N PRO A 421 -12.82 1.44 19.02
CA PRO A 421 -13.47 2.72 19.29
C PRO A 421 -14.41 2.66 20.50
N PHE A 422 -14.95 1.48 20.80
CA PHE A 422 -15.95 1.25 21.85
C PHE A 422 -15.34 0.77 23.17
N LEU A 423 -14.01 0.71 23.28
CA LEU A 423 -13.33 0.43 24.55
C LEU A 423 -13.28 1.71 25.40
N ARG A 424 -12.89 1.59 26.67
CA ARG A 424 -12.82 2.73 27.62
C ARG A 424 -11.90 3.85 27.14
N GLU A 425 -10.85 3.48 26.43
CA GLU A 425 -9.86 4.41 25.90
C GLU A 425 -10.23 4.89 24.47
N GLY A 426 -11.36 4.42 23.93
CA GLY A 426 -11.84 4.70 22.58
C GLY A 426 -12.76 5.92 22.50
N HIS A 427 -12.81 6.54 21.31
CA HIS A 427 -13.60 7.77 21.10
C HIS A 427 -15.13 7.54 21.01
N LEU A 428 -15.59 6.28 21.00
CA LEU A 428 -16.99 5.86 21.00
C LEU A 428 -17.35 5.06 22.26
N GLU A 429 -16.60 5.22 23.36
CA GLU A 429 -16.88 4.57 24.65
C GLU A 429 -18.35 4.76 25.08
N ALA A 430 -18.90 5.96 24.90
CA ALA A 430 -20.27 6.29 25.28
C ALA A 430 -21.34 5.49 24.50
N LEU A 431 -20.97 4.92 23.35
CA LEU A 431 -21.85 4.06 22.54
C LEU A 431 -21.64 2.57 22.82
N SER A 432 -20.74 2.22 23.72
CA SER A 432 -20.39 0.84 24.04
C SER A 432 -21.47 0.18 24.89
N VAL A 433 -21.96 -0.98 24.44
CA VAL A 433 -22.93 -1.77 25.21
C VAL A 433 -22.36 -3.09 25.72
N ASP A 434 -21.28 -3.57 25.11
CA ASP A 434 -20.64 -4.83 25.47
C ASP A 434 -19.11 -4.69 25.42
N GLU A 435 -18.59 -3.89 26.34
CA GLU A 435 -17.17 -3.59 26.48
C GLU A 435 -16.33 -4.87 26.64
N ALA A 436 -16.83 -5.84 27.40
CA ALA A 436 -16.14 -7.11 27.67
C ALA A 436 -15.99 -7.95 26.40
N LEU A 437 -17.05 -8.07 25.60
CA LEU A 437 -17.01 -8.77 24.31
C LEU A 437 -16.03 -8.09 23.34
N TYR A 438 -16.14 -6.77 23.18
CA TYR A 438 -15.29 -6.00 22.26
C TYR A 438 -13.81 -6.07 22.65
N ARG A 439 -13.53 -5.96 23.96
CA ARG A 439 -12.21 -6.19 24.53
C ARG A 439 -11.69 -7.59 24.21
N GLY A 440 -12.51 -8.62 24.42
CA GLY A 440 -12.16 -10.00 24.10
C GLY A 440 -11.77 -10.19 22.63
N ARG A 441 -12.50 -9.55 21.70
CA ARG A 441 -12.19 -9.57 20.26
C ARG A 441 -10.87 -8.87 19.93
N CYS A 442 -10.63 -7.67 20.49
CA CYS A 442 -9.35 -6.97 20.32
C CYS A 442 -8.16 -7.77 20.85
N VAL A 443 -8.29 -8.36 22.04
CA VAL A 443 -7.23 -9.19 22.65
C VAL A 443 -6.95 -10.43 21.81
N SER A 444 -7.99 -11.15 21.36
CA SER A 444 -7.83 -12.32 20.50
C SER A 444 -7.09 -11.98 19.20
N ALA A 445 -7.47 -10.89 18.55
CA ALA A 445 -6.81 -10.40 17.34
C ALA A 445 -5.34 -9.98 17.59
N ALA A 446 -5.06 -9.29 18.69
CA ALA A 446 -3.71 -8.89 19.07
C ALA A 446 -2.81 -10.11 19.34
N LEU A 447 -3.34 -11.16 19.99
CA LEU A 447 -2.63 -12.42 20.20
C LEU A 447 -2.36 -13.18 18.89
N ARG A 448 -3.29 -13.15 17.93
CA ARG A 448 -3.06 -13.72 16.59
C ARG A 448 -1.94 -12.99 15.87
N ILE A 449 -1.91 -11.65 15.91
CA ILE A 449 -0.81 -10.84 15.35
C ILE A 449 0.52 -11.15 16.04
N TYR A 450 0.54 -11.27 17.37
CA TYR A 450 1.75 -11.66 18.12
C TYR A 450 2.33 -12.99 17.61
N LYS A 451 1.50 -14.04 17.50
CA LYS A 451 1.93 -15.36 17.03
C LYS A 451 2.44 -15.32 15.59
N LEU A 452 1.71 -14.65 14.69
CA LEU A 452 2.12 -14.46 13.29
C LEU A 452 3.45 -13.70 13.20
N ALA A 453 3.62 -12.64 13.97
CA ALA A 453 4.85 -11.85 13.98
C ALA A 453 6.04 -12.59 14.54
N LYS A 454 5.84 -13.47 15.54
CA LYS A 454 6.90 -14.33 16.06
C LYS A 454 7.41 -15.28 14.98
N ILE A 455 6.52 -15.98 14.29
CA ILE A 455 6.88 -16.90 13.19
C ILE A 455 7.55 -16.13 12.04
N TYR A 456 6.98 -14.99 11.64
CA TYR A 456 7.55 -14.16 10.58
C TYR A 456 8.98 -13.73 10.92
N ARG A 457 9.21 -13.27 12.15
CA ARG A 457 10.53 -12.85 12.62
C ARG A 457 11.54 -13.99 12.61
N GLU A 458 11.14 -15.17 13.06
CA GLU A 458 11.99 -16.36 13.13
C GLU A 458 12.46 -16.81 11.74
N VAL A 459 11.58 -16.72 10.73
CA VAL A 459 11.89 -17.18 9.36
C VAL A 459 12.50 -16.08 8.48
N PHE A 460 11.97 -14.85 8.51
CA PHE A 460 12.31 -13.80 7.53
C PHE A 460 13.02 -12.58 8.13
N THR A 461 13.15 -12.50 9.46
CA THR A 461 13.42 -11.24 10.19
C THR A 461 12.30 -10.22 10.00
N LEU A 462 12.19 -9.23 10.88
CA LEU A 462 11.21 -8.14 10.72
C LEU A 462 11.75 -6.98 9.87
N ARG A 463 13.05 -6.97 9.55
CA ARG A 463 13.70 -5.80 8.91
C ARG A 463 13.11 -5.47 7.54
N ARG A 464 12.64 -6.48 6.79
CA ARG A 464 12.03 -6.31 5.45
C ARG A 464 10.50 -6.34 5.46
N ALA A 465 9.86 -6.40 6.63
CA ALA A 465 8.41 -6.42 6.71
C ALA A 465 7.80 -5.12 6.17
N THR A 466 6.58 -5.21 5.65
CA THR A 466 5.87 -4.06 5.08
C THR A 466 5.43 -3.07 6.18
N TYR A 467 5.14 -1.83 5.79
CA TYR A 467 4.56 -0.86 6.74
C TYR A 467 3.15 -1.29 7.20
N LEU A 468 2.39 -1.99 6.36
CA LEU A 468 1.08 -2.53 6.73
C LEU A 468 1.20 -3.60 7.83
N PHE A 469 2.17 -4.51 7.69
CA PHE A 469 2.52 -5.46 8.74
C PHE A 469 2.92 -4.73 10.03
N SER A 470 3.78 -3.71 9.90
CA SER A 470 4.22 -2.90 11.02
C SER A 470 3.06 -2.21 11.74
N TYR A 471 2.07 -1.73 10.99
CA TYR A 471 0.88 -1.11 11.55
C TYR A 471 0.00 -2.10 12.32
N ALA A 472 -0.11 -3.35 11.85
CA ALA A 472 -0.78 -4.41 12.59
C ALA A 472 -0.06 -4.71 13.92
N VAL A 473 1.28 -4.83 13.90
CA VAL A 473 2.11 -5.04 15.11
C VAL A 473 1.97 -3.87 16.08
N PHE A 474 2.03 -2.63 15.59
CA PHE A 474 1.82 -1.42 16.40
C PHE A 474 0.43 -1.43 17.04
N SER A 475 -0.62 -1.68 16.25
CA SER A 475 -2.00 -1.69 16.74
C SER A 475 -2.21 -2.78 17.79
N ALA A 476 -1.67 -3.99 17.59
CA ALA A 476 -1.71 -5.05 18.59
C ALA A 476 -0.98 -4.68 19.89
N ALA A 477 0.19 -4.02 19.77
CA ALA A 477 0.96 -3.54 20.91
C ALA A 477 0.20 -2.47 21.73
N THR A 478 -0.77 -1.76 21.16
CA THR A 478 -1.61 -0.82 21.92
C THR A 478 -2.65 -1.52 22.81
N ILE A 479 -3.04 -2.76 22.49
CA ILE A 479 -4.13 -3.48 23.17
C ILE A 479 -3.65 -4.27 24.39
N ILE A 480 -2.58 -5.07 24.23
CA ILE A 480 -2.11 -6.01 25.28
C ILE A 480 -1.72 -5.33 26.60
N PRO A 481 -0.96 -4.22 26.63
CA PRO A 481 -0.51 -3.61 27.89
C PRO A 481 -1.63 -2.96 28.71
N GLN A 482 -2.68 -2.47 28.05
CA GLN A 482 -3.78 -1.76 28.70
C GLN A 482 -4.77 -2.70 29.36
N HIS A 483 -4.70 -3.98 29.05
CA HIS A 483 -5.76 -4.93 29.35
C HIS A 483 -5.14 -6.19 29.95
N SER A 484 -5.44 -6.48 31.22
CA SER A 484 -5.14 -7.78 31.80
C SER A 484 -5.88 -8.85 30.99
N VAL A 485 -5.13 -9.66 30.25
CA VAL A 485 -5.71 -10.79 29.54
C VAL A 485 -6.14 -11.79 30.59
N ILE A 486 -7.45 -12.02 30.69
CA ILE A 486 -8.12 -12.76 31.78
C ILE A 486 -7.56 -14.19 31.99
N ASN A 487 -6.77 -14.71 31.03
CA ASN A 487 -6.18 -16.05 31.04
C ASN A 487 -4.65 -16.10 30.82
N LEU A 488 -3.93 -14.98 30.91
CA LEU A 488 -2.46 -14.99 30.86
C LEU A 488 -1.88 -14.72 32.24
N SER A 489 -0.84 -15.47 32.59
CA SER A 489 -0.01 -15.12 33.75
C SER A 489 0.68 -13.77 33.53
N SER A 490 1.04 -13.08 34.61
CA SER A 490 1.81 -11.84 34.53
C SER A 490 3.12 -12.00 33.75
N SER A 491 3.73 -13.19 33.79
CA SER A 491 4.95 -13.51 33.02
C SER A 491 4.69 -13.59 31.52
N GLU A 492 3.64 -14.29 31.09
CA GLU A 492 3.30 -14.43 29.66
C GLU A 492 2.90 -13.08 29.05
N CYS A 493 2.15 -12.26 29.79
CA CYS A 493 1.81 -10.92 29.35
C CYS A 493 3.08 -10.06 29.17
N LEU A 494 4.01 -10.14 30.12
CA LEU A 494 5.29 -9.44 30.04
C LEU A 494 6.12 -9.90 28.83
N GLU A 495 6.18 -11.20 28.53
CA GLU A 495 6.88 -11.73 27.35
C GLU A 495 6.31 -11.17 26.04
N ILE A 496 4.99 -11.09 25.92
CA ILE A 496 4.31 -10.54 24.74
C ILE A 496 4.62 -9.05 24.57
N VAL A 497 4.57 -8.29 25.66
CA VAL A 497 4.93 -6.87 25.70
C VAL A 497 6.39 -6.67 25.28
N VAL A 498 7.31 -7.46 25.84
CA VAL A 498 8.74 -7.44 25.48
C VAL A 498 8.93 -7.76 24.01
N PHE A 499 8.21 -8.74 23.49
CA PHE A 499 8.24 -9.09 22.08
C PHE A 499 7.80 -7.89 21.23
N PHE A 500 6.65 -7.29 21.50
CA PHE A 500 6.15 -6.16 20.71
C PHE A 500 7.12 -4.98 20.72
N TRP A 501 7.69 -4.64 21.87
CA TRP A 501 8.69 -3.57 21.99
C TRP A 501 9.91 -3.84 21.09
N ASN A 502 10.43 -5.07 21.12
CA ASN A 502 11.59 -5.45 20.31
C ASN A 502 11.24 -5.55 18.83
N ALA A 503 10.07 -6.10 18.50
CA ALA A 503 9.57 -6.21 17.14
C ALA A 503 9.43 -4.83 16.49
N LEU A 504 8.83 -3.86 17.19
CA LEU A 504 8.68 -2.49 16.69
C LEU A 504 10.04 -1.81 16.45
N LYS A 505 11.01 -1.97 17.36
CA LYS A 505 12.38 -1.48 17.15
C LYS A 505 13.05 -2.13 15.94
N GLU A 506 12.88 -3.44 15.75
CA GLU A 506 13.43 -4.16 14.60
C GLU A 506 12.80 -3.69 13.28
N LEU A 507 11.48 -3.48 13.25
CA LEU A 507 10.75 -2.93 12.11
C LEU A 507 11.23 -1.51 11.77
N GLN A 508 11.40 -0.66 12.79
CA GLN A 508 11.88 0.72 12.62
C GLN A 508 13.33 0.83 12.17
N ASN A 509 14.19 -0.09 12.61
CA ASN A 509 15.61 -0.17 12.20
C ASN A 509 15.80 -0.97 10.89
N GLY A 510 14.72 -1.50 10.33
CA GLY A 510 14.65 -2.06 9.00
C GLY A 510 14.09 -1.04 8.01
N ALA A 511 13.07 -1.45 7.26
CA ALA A 511 12.48 -0.65 6.19
C ALA A 511 11.43 0.40 6.63
N ASN A 512 11.06 0.45 7.92
CA ASN A 512 9.92 1.23 8.41
C ASN A 512 10.35 2.36 9.36
N PHE A 513 11.32 3.19 8.95
CA PHE A 513 11.81 4.35 9.73
C PHE A 513 10.68 5.28 10.22
N GLY A 514 9.57 5.35 9.48
CA GLY A 514 8.37 6.12 9.85
C GLY A 514 7.70 5.69 11.16
N LEU A 515 8.06 4.54 11.72
CA LEU A 515 7.60 4.08 13.04
C LEU A 515 8.25 4.81 14.22
N ARG A 516 9.26 5.66 13.99
CA ARG A 516 9.95 6.38 15.08
C ARG A 516 8.97 7.18 15.96
N LYS A 517 8.07 7.97 15.37
CA LYS A 517 7.03 8.72 16.10
C LYS A 517 6.05 7.75 16.82
N PRO A 518 5.45 6.74 16.15
CA PRO A 518 4.61 5.72 16.79
C PRO A 518 5.25 4.98 17.98
N ILE A 519 6.54 4.65 17.92
CA ILE A 519 7.23 3.92 19.00
C ILE A 519 7.31 4.76 20.29
N THR A 520 7.48 6.08 20.18
CA THR A 520 7.44 6.98 21.34
C THR A 520 6.09 6.95 22.05
N ILE A 521 4.99 6.80 21.28
CA ILE A 521 3.63 6.66 21.84
C ILE A 521 3.54 5.34 22.64
N ILE A 522 3.99 4.23 22.04
CA ILE A 522 4.01 2.92 22.69
C ILE A 522 4.84 2.95 23.98
N LYS A 523 6.00 3.61 23.94
CA LYS A 523 6.87 3.79 25.11
C LYS A 523 6.08 4.43 26.27
N GLY A 524 5.47 5.58 26.03
CA GLY A 524 4.69 6.27 27.06
C GLY A 524 3.45 5.46 27.52
N MET A 525 2.84 4.68 26.63
CA MET A 525 1.74 3.78 27.01
C MET A 525 2.20 2.65 27.94
N PHE A 526 3.35 2.06 27.67
CA PHE A 526 3.90 0.97 28.49
C PHE A 526 4.31 1.51 29.88
N GLU A 527 4.95 2.68 29.93
CA GLU A 527 5.32 3.35 31.18
C GLU A 527 4.08 3.66 32.04
N ARG A 528 2.99 4.18 31.44
CA ARG A 528 1.70 4.41 32.14
C ARG A 528 1.03 3.11 32.61
N ALA A 529 1.25 2.00 31.92
CA ALA A 529 0.79 0.69 32.34
C ALA A 529 1.68 0.06 33.44
N GLY A 530 2.70 0.77 33.93
CA GLY A 530 3.61 0.29 34.97
C GLY A 530 4.70 -0.65 34.48
N ILE A 531 4.99 -0.67 33.18
CA ILE A 531 6.01 -1.53 32.58
C ILE A 531 7.32 -0.75 32.48
N ASP A 532 8.30 -1.10 33.32
CA ASP A 532 9.64 -0.49 33.27
C ASP A 532 10.47 -1.09 32.12
N LEU A 533 10.62 -0.30 31.05
CA LEU A 533 11.39 -0.67 29.86
C LEU A 533 12.90 -0.81 30.12
N ASN A 534 13.44 -0.19 31.18
CA ASN A 534 14.87 -0.32 31.55
C ASN A 534 15.16 -1.70 32.16
N VAL A 535 14.19 -2.27 32.89
CA VAL A 535 14.26 -3.66 33.38
C VAL A 535 14.25 -4.65 32.21
N LEU A 536 13.45 -4.38 31.17
CA LEU A 536 13.39 -5.23 29.97
C LEU A 536 14.72 -5.26 29.19
N ALA A 537 15.44 -4.13 29.13
CA ALA A 537 16.77 -4.06 28.52
C ALA A 537 17.83 -4.85 29.31
N THR A 538 17.62 -5.02 30.61
CA THR A 538 18.54 -5.75 31.50
C THR A 538 18.35 -7.26 31.42
N MET A 539 17.09 -7.73 31.25
CA MET A 539 16.77 -9.14 31.01
C MET A 539 17.36 -9.68 29.69
N GLN A 540 17.62 -8.81 28.71
CA GLN A 540 18.29 -9.17 27.45
C GLN A 540 19.78 -9.48 27.60
N LYS A 541 20.47 -8.92 28.62
CA LYS A 541 21.91 -9.19 28.84
C LYS A 541 22.18 -10.53 29.53
N GLN A 542 21.15 -11.24 29.98
CA GLN A 542 21.26 -12.51 30.71
C GLN A 542 20.70 -13.73 29.92
N GLY A 543 20.77 -13.70 28.59
CA GLY A 543 20.67 -14.92 27.76
C GLY A 543 22.00 -15.69 27.74
N PRO A 544 22.02 -17.02 27.49
CA PRO A 544 23.13 -17.88 27.89
C PRO A 544 24.35 -17.69 26.98
N HIS A 545 25.25 -16.78 27.37
CA HIS A 545 26.58 -16.74 26.80
C HIS A 545 27.50 -17.67 27.59
N ASN A 546 28.05 -18.63 26.84
CA ASN A 546 29.16 -19.48 27.21
C ASN A 546 30.22 -18.74 28.04
N VAL A 547 30.60 -19.40 29.11
CA VAL A 547 31.86 -19.19 29.81
C VAL A 547 32.99 -19.30 28.78
N ASP A 548 33.75 -18.23 28.55
CA ASP A 548 35.20 -18.39 28.53
C ASP A 548 35.99 -17.11 28.81
N ASN A 549 37.13 -17.36 29.46
CA ASN A 549 38.08 -16.42 30.06
C ASN A 549 38.88 -15.62 29.03
N GLY A 550 39.38 -14.43 29.43
CA GLY A 550 40.52 -13.82 28.74
C GLY A 550 40.81 -12.36 29.08
N THR A 551 41.52 -12.14 30.19
CA THR A 551 42.59 -11.14 30.40
C THR A 551 42.59 -9.83 29.62
N THR A 552 42.43 -8.74 30.37
CA THR A 552 43.25 -7.52 30.39
C THR A 552 44.18 -7.24 29.20
N ASP A 553 43.98 -6.11 28.52
CA ASP A 553 45.06 -5.13 28.42
C ASP A 553 44.55 -3.70 28.21
N GLN A 554 45.06 -2.82 29.06
CA GLN A 554 44.94 -1.37 28.96
C GLN A 554 46.06 -0.86 28.06
N MET A 555 45.75 0.00 27.09
CA MET A 555 46.70 1.02 26.67
C MET A 555 45.93 2.23 26.13
N GLY A 556 46.01 3.33 26.87
CA GLY A 556 45.54 4.63 26.41
C GLY A 556 46.55 5.29 25.49
N HIS A 557 46.06 6.19 24.64
CA HIS A 557 46.79 7.41 24.29
C HIS A 557 45.83 8.52 23.91
N THR A 558 46.17 9.69 24.41
CA THR A 558 45.47 10.96 24.50
C THR A 558 45.60 11.79 23.22
N THR A 559 44.54 12.53 22.87
CA THR A 559 44.49 13.85 22.21
C THR A 559 45.37 14.12 20.97
N GLN A 560 44.74 14.58 19.87
CA GLN A 560 44.98 15.94 19.37
C GLN A 560 43.88 16.43 18.43
N ARG A 561 43.49 17.68 18.67
CA ARG A 561 42.42 18.44 18.04
C ARG A 561 43.10 19.33 16.99
N ASP A 562 43.05 18.93 15.72
CA ASP A 562 43.54 19.79 14.64
C ASP A 562 42.39 20.63 14.09
N GLN A 563 42.44 21.91 14.45
CA GLN A 563 41.76 23.00 13.79
C GLN A 563 42.58 23.35 12.55
N ASN A 564 41.96 23.24 11.35
CA ASN A 564 42.11 24.14 10.19
C ASN A 564 41.75 23.40 8.89
N LEU A 565 40.56 23.64 8.36
CA LEU A 565 40.34 23.62 6.91
C LEU A 565 39.28 24.67 6.51
N PRO A 566 39.42 25.31 5.34
CA PRO A 566 38.76 26.56 5.02
C PRO A 566 37.31 26.36 4.54
N SER A 567 36.47 27.34 4.83
CA SER A 567 35.13 27.48 4.26
C SER A 567 35.22 27.65 2.74
N LEU A 568 34.74 26.67 1.99
CA LEU A 568 34.33 26.83 0.59
C LEU A 568 32.91 26.28 0.46
N ALA A 569 31.98 27.06 1.01
CA ALA A 569 30.66 27.16 0.42
C ALA A 569 30.76 28.15 -0.76
N GLU A 570 29.89 27.93 -1.75
CA GLU A 570 29.54 28.81 -2.87
C GLU A 570 30.09 28.44 -4.26
N ASN A 571 29.14 28.50 -5.20
CA ASN A 571 29.25 28.50 -6.66
C ASN A 571 29.15 27.19 -7.44
N TRP A 572 28.02 26.46 -7.34
CA TRP A 572 27.55 25.58 -8.44
C TRP A 572 26.00 25.47 -8.55
N LEU A 573 25.26 26.57 -8.43
CA LEU A 573 23.79 26.57 -8.57
C LEU A 573 23.22 27.69 -9.47
N ASP A 574 23.98 28.13 -10.47
CA ASP A 574 23.55 29.19 -11.42
C ASP A 574 22.76 28.66 -12.63
N GLY A 575 22.02 27.56 -12.47
CA GLY A 575 21.38 26.86 -13.60
C GLY A 575 19.85 26.73 -13.58
N LEU A 576 19.17 26.94 -12.45
CA LEU A 576 17.72 26.70 -12.33
C LEU A 576 17.11 27.71 -11.36
N ALA A 577 16.83 28.90 -11.87
CA ALA A 577 16.13 29.94 -11.13
C ALA A 577 14.62 29.65 -11.10
N ASP A 578 14.12 29.19 -9.95
CA ASP A 578 12.86 29.67 -9.41
C ASP A 578 12.90 29.59 -7.88
N GLU A 579 13.14 30.74 -7.23
CA GLU A 579 13.37 30.84 -5.77
C GLU A 579 12.19 30.29 -4.95
N GLN A 580 10.97 30.34 -5.50
CA GLN A 580 9.76 29.82 -4.85
C GLN A 580 9.77 28.29 -4.65
N TYR A 581 10.44 27.53 -5.52
CA TYR A 581 10.50 26.07 -5.39
C TYR A 581 11.55 25.64 -4.35
N ARG A 582 12.60 26.44 -4.19
CA ARG A 582 13.65 26.22 -3.20
C ARG A 582 13.14 26.48 -1.78
N ASP A 583 12.33 27.52 -1.61
CA ASP A 583 11.74 27.85 -0.30
C ASP A 583 10.67 26.83 0.10
N LEU A 584 9.83 26.38 -0.84
CA LEU A 584 8.89 25.27 -0.61
C LEU A 584 9.61 23.96 -0.28
N TYR A 585 10.71 23.64 -0.96
CA TYR A 585 11.54 22.47 -0.67
C TYR A 585 12.21 22.56 0.71
N ASN A 586 12.74 23.73 1.08
CA ASN A 586 13.39 23.94 2.37
C ASN A 586 12.37 23.93 3.51
N GLU A 587 11.18 24.54 3.36
CA GLU A 587 10.10 24.42 4.36
C GLU A 587 9.60 22.97 4.51
N ILE A 588 9.54 22.20 3.42
CA ILE A 588 9.13 20.79 3.45
C ILE A 588 10.22 19.87 4.04
N CYS A 589 11.51 20.21 3.89
CA CYS A 589 12.64 19.37 4.31
C CYS A 589 13.28 19.80 5.65
N ALA A 590 12.91 20.94 6.23
CA ALA A 590 13.54 21.49 7.44
C ALA A 590 13.03 20.92 8.78
N GLU A 591 12.47 19.71 8.84
CA GLU A 591 12.37 18.95 10.10
C GLU A 591 13.64 18.09 10.35
N ASN A 592 14.82 18.72 10.30
CA ASN A 592 16.03 18.15 10.87
C ASN A 592 16.13 18.58 12.34
N ILE A 593 15.45 17.86 13.22
CA ILE A 593 15.68 17.97 14.67
C ILE A 593 17.04 17.33 14.97
N ASP A 594 18.00 18.14 15.37
CA ASP A 594 19.26 17.72 15.97
C ASP A 594 19.00 17.18 17.38
N TRP A 595 19.06 15.85 17.52
CA TRP A 595 18.80 15.14 18.77
C TRP A 595 19.97 15.19 19.76
N SER A 596 21.11 15.79 19.41
CA SER A 596 22.25 15.89 20.34
C SER A 596 22.02 16.89 21.49
N VAL A 597 20.98 17.74 21.40
CA VAL A 597 20.66 18.77 22.40
C VAL A 597 19.63 18.30 23.45
N TYR A 598 18.93 17.17 23.24
CA TYR A 598 17.82 16.73 24.11
C TYR A 598 18.12 15.54 25.03
N VAL A 599 19.39 15.16 25.20
CA VAL A 599 19.77 14.08 26.13
C VAL A 599 19.97 14.58 27.56
N ASP A 600 20.09 15.90 27.81
CA ASP A 600 20.49 16.41 29.13
C ASP A 600 19.56 17.46 29.80
N ASP A 601 18.34 17.73 29.31
CA ASP A 601 17.43 18.60 30.09
C ASP A 601 15.96 18.14 30.02
N VAL A 602 15.56 17.41 31.06
CA VAL A 602 14.16 17.10 31.36
C VAL A 602 13.56 18.33 32.04
N GLY A 603 13.04 19.24 31.23
CA GLY A 603 12.29 20.41 31.67
C GLY A 603 11.10 20.64 30.75
N ALA A 604 9.91 20.60 31.32
CA ALA A 604 8.61 20.74 30.67
C ALA A 604 8.60 21.84 29.57
N ASN A 605 8.18 21.45 28.36
CA ASN A 605 7.50 22.37 27.46
C ASN A 605 6.51 21.59 26.60
N GLU A 606 5.24 21.81 26.90
CA GLU A 606 4.09 21.48 26.07
C GLU A 606 4.19 22.31 24.78
N ASN A 607 4.49 21.66 23.66
CA ASN A 607 4.17 22.21 22.34
C ASN A 607 3.21 21.24 21.64
N ASP A 608 1.95 21.66 21.64
CA ASP A 608 0.80 21.08 20.93
C ASP A 608 1.00 21.20 19.41
N GLU A 609 1.78 20.29 18.82
CA GLU A 609 1.69 20.03 17.37
C GLU A 609 0.78 18.83 17.10
N LEU A 610 -0.32 19.14 16.40
CA LEU A 610 -1.43 18.29 15.99
C LEU A 610 -1.05 16.83 15.71
N LEU A 611 -1.46 15.96 16.63
CA LEU A 611 -1.50 14.51 16.44
C LEU A 611 -2.40 14.15 15.26
N TYR A 612 -1.81 13.66 14.18
CA TYR A 612 -2.54 13.02 13.09
C TYR A 612 -3.02 11.63 13.55
N GLY A 613 -4.32 11.53 13.84
CA GLY A 613 -5.01 10.31 14.22
C GLY A 613 -5.46 10.31 15.69
N LEU A 614 -6.77 10.09 15.89
CA LEU A 614 -7.54 10.03 17.13
C LEU A 614 -6.86 9.34 18.34
N PHE A 615 -5.91 10.01 18.96
CA PHE A 615 -5.46 9.68 20.32
C PHE A 615 -5.54 10.95 21.16
N ARG A 616 -6.66 11.15 21.84
CA ARG A 616 -6.69 12.09 22.97
C ARG A 616 -5.95 11.41 24.13
N SER A 617 -4.84 11.99 24.58
CA SER A 617 -4.39 11.76 25.95
C SER A 617 -5.47 12.30 26.88
N GLY A 618 -5.98 11.46 27.77
CA GLY A 618 -7.03 11.84 28.73
C GLY A 618 -6.64 13.10 29.48
N ARG A 619 -7.56 14.07 29.55
CA ARG A 619 -7.45 15.23 30.43
C ARG A 619 -7.57 14.77 31.87
N GLU A 620 -6.64 15.20 32.69
CA GLU A 620 -6.73 15.14 34.15
C GLU A 620 -7.98 15.89 34.61
N GLY A 621 -8.72 15.28 35.52
CA GLY A 621 -9.86 15.90 36.18
C GLY A 621 -9.37 16.91 37.21
N GLU A 622 -9.81 18.16 37.08
CA GLU A 622 -9.72 19.13 38.17
C GLU A 622 -10.85 18.85 39.17
N PHE A 623 -10.45 18.42 40.37
CA PHE A 623 -11.25 18.63 41.57
C PHE A 623 -11.31 20.13 41.87
N GLY A 624 -12.53 20.67 41.95
CA GLY A 624 -12.88 21.93 42.57
C GLY A 624 -14.24 21.79 43.25
#